data_AF-A0A2M7RVS0-F1
#
_entry.id   AF-A0A2M7RVS0-F1
#
_cell.length_a   1.000
_cell.length_b   1.000
_cell.length_c   1.000
_cell.angle_alpha   90.00
_cell.angle_beta   90.00
_cell.angle_gamma   90.00
#
_symmetry.space_group_name_H-M   'P 1'
#
loop_
_entity.id
_entity.type
_entity.pdbx_description
1 polymer ?
#
loop_
_entity_poly.entity_id
_entity_poly.type
_entity_poly.pdbx_seq_one_letter_code
_entity_poly.pdbx_strand_id
1 'polypeptide(L)' 'GDETSALTDSFQDNLLAPPVYTRPEEYRGLKVPEILLSGDHKKIEAWREEQALQRTQERRSDLLKG' A
#
# COMPACT_ATOMS: atom_id res chain seq x y z
N GLY A 1 4.50 18.83 11.71
CA GLY A 1 3.83 18.18 10.58
C GLY A 1 4.93 17.50 9.83
N ASP A 2 4.88 16.18 9.71
CA ASP A 2 5.94 15.43 9.05
C ASP A 2 5.84 15.65 7.53
N GLU A 3 6.85 16.33 6.99
CA GLU A 3 6.90 16.88 5.63
C GLU A 3 7.28 15.82 4.58
N THR A 4 7.37 14.55 5.00
CA THR A 4 7.79 13.40 4.17
C THR A 4 6.65 12.70 3.43
N SER A 5 5.37 13.02 3.73
CA SER A 5 4.21 12.41 3.04
C SER A 5 4.09 12.77 1.55
N ALA A 6 4.69 13.87 1.10
CA ALA A 6 4.55 14.35 -0.28
C ALA A 6 5.58 13.73 -1.26
N LEU A 7 6.56 12.96 -0.78
CA LEU A 7 7.60 12.35 -1.64
C LEU A 7 7.27 10.92 -2.07
N THR A 8 6.39 10.22 -1.35
CA THR A 8 5.84 8.92 -1.77
C THR A 8 4.45 9.07 -2.37
N ASP A 9 4.18 10.26 -2.91
CA ASP A 9 2.88 10.59 -3.46
C ASP A 9 2.64 9.74 -4.70
N SER A 10 1.56 8.97 -4.60
CA SER A 10 0.91 8.03 -5.52
C SER A 10 0.77 8.44 -7.00
N PHE A 11 1.41 9.53 -7.43
CA PHE A 11 1.34 10.11 -8.76
C PHE A 11 2.54 9.80 -9.66
N GLN A 12 3.65 9.25 -9.14
CA GLN A 12 4.83 9.03 -9.99
C GLN A 12 4.79 7.73 -10.80
N ASP A 13 4.03 6.71 -10.38
CA ASP A 13 4.18 5.36 -10.94
C ASP A 13 2.96 4.79 -11.67
N ASN A 14 1.91 5.58 -11.95
CA ASN A 14 0.63 5.07 -12.49
C ASN A 14 -0.01 3.95 -11.63
N LEU A 15 0.45 3.75 -10.40
CA LEU A 15 -0.05 2.74 -9.47
C LEU A 15 -1.09 3.35 -8.52
N LEU A 16 -2.14 2.59 -8.24
CA LEU A 16 -3.08 2.88 -7.18
C LEU A 16 -2.40 2.78 -5.81
N ALA A 17 -2.79 3.67 -4.90
CA ALA A 17 -2.28 3.64 -3.54
C ALA A 17 -2.50 2.27 -2.85
N PRO A 18 -1.50 1.79 -2.08
CA PRO A 18 -1.60 0.53 -1.36
C PRO A 18 -2.69 0.60 -0.26
N PRO A 19 -3.18 -0.55 0.20
CA PRO A 19 -4.16 -0.59 1.28
C PRO A 19 -3.56 -0.05 2.59
N VAL A 20 -4.32 0.83 3.25
CA VAL A 20 -3.92 1.47 4.51
C VAL A 20 -4.62 0.77 5.68
N TYR A 21 -3.85 0.44 6.71
CA TYR A 21 -4.32 -0.20 7.93
C TYR A 21 -4.05 0.72 9.13
N THR A 22 -4.97 0.72 10.08
CA THR A 22 -4.85 1.44 11.34
C THR A 22 -5.32 0.54 12.47
N ARG A 23 -5.00 0.91 13.71
CA ARG A 23 -5.46 0.18 14.90
C ARG A 23 -7.00 0.22 14.98
N PRO A 24 -7.66 -0.84 15.47
CA PRO A 24 -7.10 -2.09 16.06
C PRO A 24 -6.60 -3.11 15.02
N GLU A 25 -5.84 -4.12 15.47
CA GLU A 25 -5.26 -5.19 14.62
C GLU A 25 -6.31 -6.05 13.90
N GLU A 26 -7.52 -6.13 14.43
CA GLU A 26 -8.66 -6.76 13.80
C GLU A 26 -9.85 -5.81 13.86
N TYR A 27 -10.42 -5.50 12.69
CA TYR A 27 -11.62 -4.67 12.60
C TYR A 27 -12.66 -5.35 11.71
N ARG A 28 -13.83 -5.67 12.29
CA ARG A 28 -14.96 -6.33 11.58
C ARG A 28 -14.55 -7.61 10.84
N GLY A 29 -13.65 -8.40 11.41
CA GLY A 29 -13.12 -9.64 10.80
C GLY A 29 -12.01 -9.42 9.76
N LEU A 30 -11.60 -8.17 9.51
CA LEU A 30 -10.42 -7.86 8.70
C LEU A 30 -9.21 -7.75 9.62
N LYS A 31 -8.25 -8.67 9.45
CA LYS A 31 -6.98 -8.66 10.18
C LYS A 31 -5.92 -7.87 9.45
N VAL A 32 -5.12 -7.12 10.19
CA VAL A 32 -3.91 -6.48 9.69
C VAL A 32 -2.90 -7.57 9.32
N PRO A 33 -2.33 -7.53 8.10
CA PRO A 33 -1.26 -8.44 7.69
C PRO A 33 -0.09 -8.45 8.67
N GLU A 34 0.41 -9.65 9.03
CA GLU A 34 1.52 -9.81 9.97
C GLU A 34 2.78 -9.05 9.52
N ILE A 35 2.98 -8.88 8.22
CA ILE A 35 4.08 -8.10 7.66
C ILE A 35 4.05 -6.63 8.12
N LEU A 36 2.85 -6.04 8.26
CA LEU A 36 2.66 -4.69 8.77
C LEU A 36 2.85 -4.61 10.29
N LEU A 37 2.71 -5.74 10.98
CA LEU A 37 2.96 -5.87 12.43
C LEU A 37 4.43 -6.18 12.74
N SER A 38 5.20 -6.65 11.76
CA SER A 38 6.59 -7.08 11.95
C SER A 38 7.57 -5.95 12.30
N GLY A 39 7.21 -4.69 12.03
CA GLY A 39 8.11 -3.54 12.19
C GLY A 39 9.25 -3.48 11.16
N ASP A 40 9.32 -4.41 10.21
CA ASP A 40 10.34 -4.44 9.17
C ASP A 40 9.94 -3.48 8.04
N HIS A 41 10.45 -2.24 8.12
CA HIS A 41 10.14 -1.19 7.16
C HIS A 41 10.41 -1.59 5.71
N LYS A 42 11.49 -2.36 5.43
CA LYS A 42 11.83 -2.78 4.06
C LYS A 42 10.81 -3.77 3.51
N LYS A 43 10.40 -4.74 4.33
CA LYS A 43 9.36 -5.69 3.92
C LYS A 43 7.99 -5.03 3.79
N ILE A 44 7.68 -4.06 4.65
CA ILE A 44 6.45 -3.28 4.59
C ILE A 44 6.39 -2.48 3.28
N GLU A 45 7.49 -1.86 2.89
CA GLU A 45 7.59 -1.10 1.64
C GLU A 45 7.40 -2.01 0.42
N ALA A 46 8.15 -3.12 0.34
CA ALA A 46 8.01 -4.10 -0.73
C ALA A 46 6.59 -4.68 -0.80
N TRP A 47 5.96 -4.97 0.35
CA TRP A 47 4.58 -5.43 0.39
C TRP A 47 3.59 -4.36 -0.09
N ARG A 48 3.81 -3.09 0.27
CA ARG A 48 2.97 -1.97 -0.20
C ARG A 48 3.06 -1.82 -1.72
N GLU A 49 4.26 -1.88 -2.30
CA GLU A 49 4.46 -1.83 -3.75
C GLU A 49 3.74 -2.99 -4.46
N GLU A 50 3.89 -4.21 -3.96
CA GLU A 50 3.23 -5.38 -4.53
C GLU A 50 1.69 -5.24 -4.48
N GLN A 51 1.15 -4.78 -3.34
CA GLN A 51 -0.29 -4.55 -3.20
C GLN A 51 -0.81 -3.41 -4.07
N ALA A 52 -0.02 -2.35 -4.24
CA ALA A 52 -0.33 -1.25 -5.16
C ALA A 52 -0.42 -1.77 -6.60
N LEU A 53 0.56 -2.57 -7.04
CA LEU A 53 0.58 -3.19 -8.36
C LEU A 53 -0.62 -4.12 -8.57
N GLN A 54 -0.88 -5.05 -7.64
CA GLN A 54 -2.01 -5.98 -7.71
C GLN A 54 -3.34 -5.22 -7.79
N ARG A 55 -3.54 -4.23 -6.92
CA ARG A 55 -4.76 -3.41 -6.90
C ARG A 55 -4.94 -2.63 -8.20
N THR A 56 -3.84 -2.11 -8.76
CA THR A 56 -3.84 -1.43 -10.05
C THR A 56 -4.22 -2.40 -11.15
N GLN A 57 -3.61 -3.57 -11.21
CA GLN A 57 -3.91 -4.58 -12.22
C GLN A 57 -5.37 -5.07 -12.14
N GLU A 58 -5.91 -5.26 -10.93
CA GLU A 58 -7.29 -5.72 -10.74
C GLU A 58 -8.34 -4.64 -11.04
N ARG A 59 -8.11 -3.40 -10.62
CA ARG A 59 -9.11 -2.32 -10.68
C ARG A 59 -8.94 -1.39 -11.88
N ARG A 60 -7.70 -1.15 -12.26
CA ARG A 60 -7.29 -0.15 -13.26
C ARG A 60 -6.14 -0.69 -14.11
N SER A 61 -6.34 -1.87 -14.70
CA SER A 61 -5.36 -2.48 -15.63
C SER A 61 -5.02 -1.55 -16.82
N ASP A 62 -5.86 -0.55 -17.09
CA ASP A 62 -5.63 0.52 -18.04
C ASP A 62 -4.39 1.38 -17.71
N LEU A 63 -4.09 1.59 -16.42
CA LEU A 63 -2.95 2.42 -16.00
C LEU A 63 -1.59 1.77 -16.28
N LEU A 64 -1.55 0.43 -16.40
CA LEU A 64 -0.34 -0.35 -16.69
C LEU A 64 -0.07 -0.56 -18.18
N LYS A 65 -1.04 -0.23 -19.06
CA LYS A 65 -0.97 -0.48 -20.52
C LYS A 65 -0.60 0.77 -21.33
N GLY A 66 -0.19 1.85 -20.67
CA GLY A 66 0.19 3.13 -21.28
C GLY A 66 1.63 3.15 -21.75
#